data_AF-A0AAU4R3P1-F1
#
_entry.id   AF-A0AAU4R3P1-F1
#
_cell.length_a   1.000
_cell.length_b   1.000
_cell.length_c   1.000
_cell.angle_alpha   90.00
_cell.angle_beta   90.00
_cell.angle_gamma   90.00
#
_symmetry.space_group_name_H-M   'P 1'
#
loop_
_entity.id
_entity.type
_entity.pdbx_description
1 polymer ?
#
loop_
_entity_poly.entity_id
_entity_poly.type
_entity_poly.pdbx_seq_one_letter_code
_entity_poly.pdbx_strand_id
1 'polypeptide(L)'
;MLQSLAGEGTALARQILSAIDEMTPPQRLAAGEVIGQALAESDRLPDLKTQVIGELWLRDLELTAWHVLHADHRWDDPAGRKAFLDAWTSL
;
A
#
# COMPACT_ATOMS: atom_id res chain seq x y z
N MET A 1 1.32 1.86 22.08
CA MET A 1 0.91 0.90 21.03
C MET A 1 1.73 0.97 19.74
N LEU A 2 2.55 2.01 19.49
CA LEU A 2 3.33 2.12 18.25
C LEU A 2 4.76 1.51 18.31
N GLN A 3 5.25 1.11 19.49
CA GLN A 3 6.61 0.59 19.63
C GLN A 3 6.81 -0.81 19.03
N SER A 4 5.76 -1.62 18.84
CA SER A 4 5.92 -2.91 18.13
C SER A 4 6.09 -2.72 16.61
N LEU A 5 5.74 -1.56 16.04
CA LEU A 5 5.95 -1.27 14.63
C LEU A 5 7.35 -0.71 14.31
N ALA A 6 8.12 -0.26 15.30
CA ALA A 6 9.38 0.45 15.08
C ALA A 6 10.47 -0.42 14.42
N GLY A 7 10.39 -1.76 14.54
CA GLY A 7 11.31 -2.69 13.87
C GLY A 7 10.63 -3.62 12.87
N GLU A 8 9.48 -4.20 13.24
CA GLU A 8 8.76 -5.15 12.39
C GLU A 8 7.86 -4.44 11.36
N GLY A 9 7.26 -3.31 11.74
CA GLY A 9 6.38 -2.54 10.86
C GLY A 9 7.10 -1.89 9.69
N THR A 10 8.33 -1.44 9.90
CA THR A 10 9.17 -0.82 8.86
C THR A 10 9.71 -1.84 7.87
N ALA A 11 10.11 -3.01 8.35
CA ALA A 11 10.49 -4.14 7.50
C ALA A 11 9.31 -4.60 6.64
N LEU A 12 8.12 -4.77 7.24
CA LEU A 12 6.90 -5.13 6.52
C LEU A 12 6.50 -4.06 5.49
N ALA A 13 6.54 -2.78 5.87
CA ALA A 13 6.25 -1.67 4.94
C ALA A 13 7.18 -1.68 3.72
N ARG A 14 8.48 -1.95 3.92
CA ARG A 14 9.45 -2.07 2.82
C ARG A 14 9.15 -3.27 1.92
N GLN A 15 8.78 -4.41 2.51
CA GLN A 15 8.39 -5.61 1.75
C GLN A 15 7.12 -5.36 0.93
N ILE A 16 6.13 -4.69 1.52
CA ILE A 16 4.90 -4.30 0.82
C ILE A 16 5.21 -3.41 -0.38
N LEU A 17 6.01 -2.36 -0.19
CA LEU A 17 6.35 -1.45 -1.29
C LEU A 17 7.17 -2.16 -2.38
N SER A 18 8.11 -3.04 -2.03
CA SER A 18 8.84 -3.87 -3.00
C SER A 18 7.89 -4.75 -3.81
N ALA A 19 6.95 -5.42 -3.13
CA ALA A 19 5.98 -6.28 -3.79
C ALA A 19 5.06 -5.49 -4.74
N ILE A 20 4.70 -4.25 -4.38
CA ILE A 20 3.89 -3.37 -5.23
C ILE A 20 4.68 -2.88 -6.45
N ASP A 21 5.95 -2.52 -6.27
CA ASP A 21 6.84 -2.05 -7.34
C ASP A 21 7.17 -3.19 -8.34
N GLU A 22 7.35 -4.41 -7.84
CA GLU A 22 7.63 -5.60 -8.65
C GLU A 22 6.40 -6.12 -9.42
N MET A 23 5.18 -5.71 -9.03
CA MET A 23 3.97 -6.11 -9.73
C MET A 23 3.87 -5.45 -11.11
N THR A 24 3.83 -6.29 -12.14
CA THR A 24 3.43 -5.84 -13.48
C THR A 24 1.98 -5.32 -13.48
N PRO A 25 1.59 -4.45 -14.43
CA PRO A 25 0.22 -3.95 -14.50
C PRO A 25 -0.86 -5.06 -14.53
N PRO A 26 -0.68 -6.18 -15.27
CA PRO A 26 -1.63 -7.30 -15.21
C PRO A 26 -1.70 -7.99 -13.84
N GLN A 27 -0.56 -8.12 -13.15
CA GLN A 27 -0.52 -8.72 -11.81
C GLN A 27 -1.21 -7.83 -10.77
N ARG A 28 -1.01 -6.51 -10.87
CA ARG A 28 -1.68 -5.52 -10.01
C ARG A 28 -3.20 -5.61 -10.18
N LEU A 29 -3.68 -5.65 -11.43
CA LEU A 29 -5.10 -5.83 -11.74
C LEU A 29 -5.66 -7.13 -11.16
N ALA A 30 -4.95 -8.25 -11.35
CA ALA A 30 -5.37 -9.55 -10.83
C ALA A 30 -5.40 -9.59 -9.29
N ALA A 31 -4.41 -8.98 -8.63
CA ALA A 31 -4.39 -8.84 -7.17
C ALA A 31 -5.58 -8.00 -6.68
N GLY A 32 -5.87 -6.88 -7.36
CA GLY A 32 -7.03 -6.04 -7.09
C GLY A 32 -8.35 -6.82 -7.21
N GLU A 33 -8.54 -7.63 -8.25
CA GLU A 33 -9.75 -8.43 -8.41
C GLU A 33 -9.96 -9.42 -7.25
N VAL A 34 -8.91 -10.15 -6.84
CA VAL A 34 -8.98 -11.12 -5.74
C VAL A 34 -9.30 -10.43 -4.41
N ILE A 35 -8.62 -9.32 -4.10
CA ILE A 35 -8.85 -8.54 -2.88
C ILE A 35 -10.26 -7.95 -2.88
N GLY A 36 -10.66 -7.37 -4.02
CA GLY A 36 -11.97 -6.77 -4.22
C GLY A 36 -13.10 -7.76 -4.03
N GLN A 37 -12.95 -8.98 -4.55
CA GLN A 37 -13.91 -10.06 -4.36
C GLN A 37 -14.05 -10.43 -2.87
N ALA A 38 -12.94 -10.63 -2.18
CA ALA A 38 -12.95 -10.94 -0.74
C ALA A 38 -13.61 -9.83 0.11
N LEU A 39 -13.43 -8.56 -0.28
CA LEU A 39 -14.05 -7.43 0.39
C LEU A 39 -15.53 -7.27 0.05
N ALA A 40 -15.94 -7.54 -1.18
CA ALA A 40 -17.35 -7.53 -1.59
C ALA A 40 -18.15 -8.63 -0.87
N GLU A 41 -17.59 -9.83 -0.74
CA GLU A 41 -18.17 -10.94 0.03
C GLU A 41 -18.32 -10.63 1.53
N SER A 42 -17.57 -9.65 2.04
CA SER A 42 -17.67 -9.22 3.44
C SER A 42 -18.83 -8.23 3.72
N ASP A 43 -19.67 -7.94 2.71
CA ASP A 43 -20.85 -7.06 2.77
C ASP A 43 -20.53 -5.60 3.16
N ARG A 44 -19.27 -5.19 3.03
CA ARG A 44 -18.80 -3.85 3.43
C ARG A 44 -19.01 -2.78 2.36
N LEU A 45 -19.14 -3.16 1.09
CA LEU A 45 -19.13 -2.25 -0.07
C LEU A 45 -19.97 -2.81 -1.25
N PRO A 46 -21.30 -2.95 -1.12
CA PRO A 46 -22.14 -3.69 -2.07
C PRO A 46 -22.27 -3.05 -3.47
N ASP A 47 -22.03 -1.74 -3.61
CA ASP A 47 -22.32 -0.99 -4.85
C ASP A 47 -21.08 -0.70 -5.73
N LEU A 48 -19.89 -1.11 -5.29
CA LEU A 48 -18.64 -0.88 -6.02
C LEU A 48 -18.21 -2.13 -6.77
N LYS A 49 -17.72 -1.96 -8.01
CA LYS A 49 -17.09 -3.06 -8.75
C LYS A 49 -15.91 -3.60 -7.93
N THR A 50 -15.80 -4.92 -7.81
CA THR A 50 -14.72 -5.61 -7.07
C THR A 50 -13.34 -5.08 -7.45
N GLN A 51 -13.08 -4.93 -8.75
CA GLN A 51 -11.84 -4.34 -9.27
C GLN A 51 -11.53 -2.95 -8.68
N VAL A 52 -12.54 -2.08 -8.56
CA VAL A 52 -12.38 -0.73 -8.00
C VAL A 52 -12.09 -0.80 -6.50
N ILE A 53 -12.77 -1.68 -5.76
CA ILE A 53 -12.53 -1.89 -4.33
C ILE A 53 -11.08 -2.35 -4.09
N GLY A 54 -10.62 -3.32 -4.87
CA GLY A 54 -9.27 -3.86 -4.76
C GLY A 54 -8.18 -2.84 -5.08
N GLU A 55 -8.34 -2.05 -6.14
CA GLU A 55 -7.40 -0.98 -6.47
C GLU A 55 -7.34 0.10 -5.39
N LEU A 56 -8.48 0.47 -4.81
CA LEU A 56 -8.51 1.40 -3.67
C LEU A 56 -7.80 0.83 -2.45
N TRP A 57 -8.01 -0.45 -2.16
CA TRP A 57 -7.34 -1.12 -1.06
C TRP A 57 -5.82 -1.22 -1.27
N LEU A 58 -5.36 -1.55 -2.48
CA LEU A 58 -3.92 -1.57 -2.80
C LEU A 58 -3.28 -0.19 -2.66
N ARG A 59 -3.99 0.88 -3.08
CA ARG A 59 -3.55 2.26 -2.89
C ARG A 59 -3.46 2.66 -1.42
N ASP A 60 -4.46 2.29 -0.61
CA ASP A 60 -4.46 2.57 0.82
C ASP A 60 -3.34 1.82 1.55
N LEU A 61 -3.07 0.57 1.13
CA LEU A 61 -1.95 -0.23 1.63
C LEU A 61 -0.60 0.44 1.31
N GLU A 62 -0.41 0.87 0.05
CA GLU A 62 0.79 1.56 -0.41
C GLU A 62 1.03 2.85 0.38
N LEU A 63 -0.02 3.67 0.54
CA LEU A 63 0.03 4.91 1.30
C LEU A 63 0.35 4.66 2.78
N THR A 64 -0.25 3.63 3.38
CA THR A 64 0.01 3.24 4.77
C THR A 64 1.45 2.78 4.97
N ALA A 65 2.00 1.99 4.04
CA ALA A 65 3.40 1.57 4.10
C ALA A 65 4.34 2.77 4.04
N TRP A 66 4.07 3.73 3.15
CA TRP A 66 4.81 4.99 3.11
C TRP A 66 4.71 5.80 4.41
N HIS A 67 3.52 5.89 5.02
CA HIS A 67 3.35 6.55 6.31
C HIS A 67 4.15 5.88 7.42
N VAL A 68 4.21 4.56 7.46
CA VAL A 68 5.00 3.80 8.45
C VAL A 68 6.49 4.09 8.28
N LEU A 69 7.01 4.05 7.05
CA LEU A 69 8.42 4.35 6.78
C LEU A 69 8.77 5.81 7.12
N HIS A 70 7.89 6.75 6.79
CA HIS A 70 8.08 8.16 7.09
C HIS A 70 7.94 8.46 8.60
N ALA A 71 7.10 7.74 9.33
CA ALA A 71 6.97 7.91 10.79
C ALA A 71 8.20 7.37 11.55
N ASP A 72 8.83 6.32 11.02
CA ASP A 72 10.06 5.75 11.59
C ASP A 72 11.30 6.59 11.26
N HIS A 73 11.39 7.11 10.03
CA HIS A 73 12.42 8.05 9.64
C HIS A 73 12.05 9.43 10.18
N ARG A 74 12.53 9.80 11.37
CA ARG A 74 12.66 11.21 11.76
C ARG A 74 13.58 11.94 10.77
N TRP A 75 13.02 12.34 9.63
CA TRP A 75 13.38 13.42 8.71
C TRP A 75 14.83 13.61 8.23
N ASP A 76 15.71 12.61 8.27
CA ASP A 76 17.07 12.70 7.72
C ASP A 76 17.37 11.83 6.49
N ASP A 77 16.36 11.23 5.82
CA ASP A 77 16.53 10.50 4.55
C ASP A 77 15.90 11.21 3.34
N PRO A 78 16.69 11.99 2.57
CA PRO A 78 16.25 12.65 1.33
C PRO A 78 15.79 11.68 0.24
N ALA A 79 16.30 10.45 0.20
CA ALA A 79 15.95 9.46 -0.83
C ALA A 79 14.54 8.92 -0.59
N GLY A 80 14.21 8.52 0.64
CA GLY A 80 12.86 8.09 1.02
C GLY A 80 11.82 9.18 0.80
N ARG A 81 12.15 10.44 1.10
CA ARG A 81 11.26 11.58 0.82
C ARG A 81 11.00 11.76 -0.68
N LYS A 82 12.03 11.63 -1.52
CA LYS A 82 11.86 11.73 -2.98
C LYS A 82 11.00 10.58 -3.52
N ALA A 83 11.27 9.35 -3.10
CA ALA A 83 10.49 8.19 -3.53
C ALA A 83 9.00 8.31 -3.16
N PHE A 84 8.69 8.81 -1.96
CA PHE A 84 7.32 9.12 -1.57
C PHE A 84 6.65 10.16 -2.48
N LEU A 85 7.34 11.26 -2.78
CA LEU A 85 6.79 12.32 -3.65
C LEU A 85 6.61 11.85 -5.09
N ASP A 86 7.54 11.06 -5.61
CA ASP A 86 7.47 10.48 -6.94
C ASP A 86 6.25 9.53 -7.03
N ALA A 87 6.06 8.66 -6.03
CA ALA A 87 4.87 7.78 -5.93
C ALA A 87 3.55 8.57 -5.79
N TRP A 88 3.57 9.67 -5.01
CA TRP A 88 2.39 10.53 -4.82
C TRP A 88 2.00 11.29 -6.08
N THR A 89 2.97 11.68 -6.92
CA THR A 89 2.73 12.50 -8.12
C THR A 89 2.57 11.69 -9.39
N SER A 90 2.96 10.41 -9.39
CA SER A 90 2.68 9.46 -10.47
C SER A 90 1.28 8.84 -10.41
N LEU A 91 0.44 9.30 -9.46
CA LEU A 91 -0.95 8.86 -9.25
C LEU A 91 -1.91 9.45 -10.30
#